data_AF-A0A3D5KEZ1-F1
#
_entry.id   AF-A0A3D5KEZ1-F1
#
_cell.length_a   1.000
_cell.length_b   1.000
_cell.length_c   1.000
_cell.angle_alpha   90.00
_cell.angle_beta   90.00
_cell.angle_gamma   90.00
#
_symmetry.space_group_name_H-M   'P 1'
#
loop_
_entity.id
_entity.type
_entity.pdbx_description
1 polymer ?
#
loop_
_entity_poly.entity_id
_entity_poly.type
_entity_poly.pdbx_seq_one_letter_code
_entity_poly.pdbx_strand_id
1 'polypeptide(L)'
;IIPILSLGGSGVISVAANILPREIHDICYEYFNGNLKNALDLQLKYLSLINALFIENNPIPVKKAMNLMGMEVGQVRLPLVDICENNETILKEELSKHGLI
;
A
#
# COMPACT_ATOMS: atom_id res chain seq x y z
N ILE A 1 0.81 10.47 0.97
CA ILE A 1 0.27 10.93 2.28
C ILE A 1 0.82 12.31 2.63
N ILE A 2 2.15 12.46 2.72
CA ILE A 2 2.81 13.70 3.17
C ILE A 2 2.37 14.98 2.46
N PRO A 3 2.23 15.04 1.12
CA PRO A 3 1.82 16.28 0.46
C PRO A 3 0.47 16.81 0.98
N ILE A 4 -0.49 15.92 1.24
CA ILE A 4 -1.81 16.30 1.76
C ILE A 4 -1.70 16.74 3.23
N LEU A 5 -0.89 16.06 4.05
CA LEU A 5 -0.67 16.49 5.43
C LEU A 5 0.01 17.87 5.50
N SER A 6 0.90 18.20 4.55
CA SER A 6 1.54 19.52 4.42
C SER A 6 0.60 20.65 4.07
N LEU A 7 -0.58 20.32 3.55
CA LEU A 7 -1.64 21.28 3.23
C LEU A 7 -2.72 21.37 4.31
N GLY A 8 -2.50 20.77 5.49
CA GLY A 8 -3.46 20.77 6.60
C GLY A 8 -4.38 19.54 6.66
N GLY A 9 -4.09 18.49 5.89
CA GLY A 9 -4.80 17.22 5.99
C GLY A 9 -4.63 16.55 7.36
N SER A 10 -5.67 15.83 7.81
CA SER A 10 -5.71 15.21 9.15
C SER A 10 -5.40 13.71 9.18
N GLY A 11 -5.03 13.12 8.04
CA GLY A 11 -4.73 11.69 7.95
C GLY A 11 -4.96 11.13 6.56
N VAL A 12 -5.25 9.83 6.50
CA VAL A 12 -5.49 9.09 5.25
C VAL A 12 -6.51 7.97 5.46
N ILE A 13 -7.41 7.79 4.50
CA ILE A 13 -8.19 6.54 4.32
C ILE A 13 -7.42 5.73 3.28
N SER A 14 -6.88 4.56 3.66
CA SER A 14 -5.78 3.94 2.92
C SER A 14 -6.07 2.52 2.44
N VAL A 15 -5.82 2.28 1.16
CA VAL A 15 -5.75 0.94 0.56
C VAL A 15 -4.52 0.19 1.09
N ALA A 16 -3.35 0.84 1.11
CA ALA A 16 -2.10 0.24 1.55
C ALA A 16 -2.13 -0.20 3.03
N ALA A 17 -2.94 0.45 3.87
CA ALA A 17 -3.08 0.08 5.28
C ALA A 17 -3.69 -1.32 5.49
N ASN A 18 -4.29 -1.95 4.46
CA ASN A 18 -4.74 -3.34 4.55
C ASN A 18 -3.57 -4.34 4.61
N ILE A 19 -2.40 -3.98 4.08
CA ILE A 19 -1.20 -4.85 4.06
C ILE A 19 -0.03 -4.27 4.85
N LEU A 20 -0.02 -2.95 5.07
CA LEU A 20 1.03 -2.21 5.78
C LEU A 20 0.42 -1.26 6.84
N PRO A 21 -0.39 -1.77 7.78
CA PRO A 21 -1.11 -0.91 8.72
C PRO A 21 -0.18 -0.10 9.63
N ARG A 22 0.91 -0.72 10.11
CA ARG A 22 1.88 -0.08 11.01
C ARG A 22 2.63 1.03 10.28
N GLU A 23 3.09 0.76 9.07
CA GLU A 23 3.92 1.68 8.29
C GLU A 23 3.12 2.90 7.86
N ILE A 24 1.85 2.71 7.45
CA ILE A 24 0.96 3.83 7.12
C ILE A 24 0.63 4.67 8.37
N HIS A 25 0.46 4.02 9.54
CA HIS A 25 0.33 4.73 10.81
C HIS A 25 1.59 5.54 11.13
N ASP A 26 2.76 4.93 11.05
CA ASP A 26 4.04 5.55 11.38
C ASP A 26 4.34 6.77 10.49
N ILE A 27 4.00 6.74 9.19
CA ILE A 27 4.12 7.92 8.31
C ILE A 27 3.32 9.10 8.86
N CYS A 28 2.06 8.88 9.24
CA CYS A 28 1.21 9.94 9.80
C CYS A 28 1.70 10.36 11.19
N TYR A 29 2.07 9.40 12.04
CA TYR A 29 2.54 9.64 13.40
C TYR A 29 3.82 10.49 13.40
N GLU A 30 4.82 10.11 12.63
CA GLU A 30 6.07 10.87 12.50
C GLU A 30 5.81 12.28 11.97
N TYR A 31 4.91 12.41 10.99
CA TYR A 31 4.53 13.72 10.45
C TYR A 31 3.89 14.62 11.52
N PHE A 32 2.90 14.12 12.27
CA PHE A 32 2.21 14.90 13.30
C PHE A 32 3.08 15.24 14.51
N ASN A 33 4.12 14.44 14.78
CA ASN A 33 5.12 14.74 15.81
C ASN A 33 6.24 15.68 15.33
N GLY A 34 6.18 16.16 14.08
CA GLY A 34 7.18 17.08 13.52
C GLY A 34 8.44 16.41 12.98
N ASN A 35 8.51 15.08 12.96
CA ASN A 35 9.63 14.30 12.41
C ASN A 35 9.53 14.19 10.88
N LEU A 36 9.50 15.33 10.18
CA LEU A 36 9.18 15.40 8.75
C LEU A 36 10.12 14.57 7.86
N LYS A 37 11.41 14.56 8.17
CA LYS A 37 12.40 13.77 7.42
C LYS A 37 12.10 12.27 7.53
N ASN A 38 11.82 11.81 8.75
CA ASN A 38 11.56 10.40 9.02
C ASN A 38 10.26 9.94 8.36
N ALA A 39 9.22 10.78 8.44
CA ALA A 39 7.97 10.55 7.71
C ALA A 39 8.22 10.43 6.20
N LEU A 40 9.03 11.33 5.61
CA LEU A 40 9.37 11.31 4.19
C LEU A 40 10.14 10.06 3.80
N ASP A 41 11.14 9.68 4.59
CA ASP A 41 11.93 8.48 4.36
C ASP A 41 11.03 7.23 4.37
N LEU A 42 10.07 7.13 5.32
CA LEU A 42 9.06 6.06 5.33
C LEU A 42 8.15 6.10 4.10
N GLN A 43 7.62 7.28 3.73
CA GLN A 43 6.75 7.44 2.56
C GLN A 43 7.46 7.04 1.26
N LEU A 44 8.74 7.37 1.11
CA LEU A 44 9.55 7.02 -0.05
C LEU A 44 9.92 5.54 -0.06
N LYS A 45 10.23 4.97 1.11
CA LYS A 45 10.52 3.53 1.26
C LYS A 45 9.41 2.67 0.68
N TYR A 46 8.15 2.98 0.96
CA TYR A 46 7.00 2.18 0.51
C TYR A 46 6.34 2.70 -0.77
N LEU A 47 6.88 3.74 -1.41
CA LEU A 47 6.24 4.37 -2.57
C LEU A 47 6.08 3.41 -3.76
N SER A 48 7.07 2.56 -4.02
CA SER A 48 7.02 1.60 -5.13
C SER A 48 5.93 0.55 -4.93
N LEU A 49 5.81 -0.01 -3.73
CA LEU A 49 4.73 -0.94 -3.39
C LEU A 49 3.35 -0.26 -3.39
N ILE A 50 3.24 0.97 -2.88
CA ILE A 50 2.00 1.74 -2.95
C ILE A 50 1.58 1.91 -4.42
N ASN A 51 2.51 2.24 -5.32
CA ASN A 51 2.20 2.34 -6.75
C ASN A 51 1.79 0.99 -7.35
N ALA A 52 2.44 -0.10 -6.95
CA ALA A 52 2.07 -1.46 -7.40
C ALA A 52 0.64 -1.85 -6.97
N LEU A 53 0.15 -1.36 -5.83
CA LEU A 53 -1.25 -1.56 -5.41
C LEU A 53 -2.28 -0.85 -6.30
N PHE A 54 -1.84 0.06 -7.17
CA PHE A 54 -2.68 0.78 -8.13
C PHE A 54 -2.27 0.51 -9.58
N ILE A 55 -1.50 -0.56 -9.85
CA ILE A 55 -1.15 -0.98 -11.22
C ILE A 55 -2.39 -1.41 -12.04
N GLU A 56 -3.45 -1.82 -11.33
CA GLU A 56 -4.79 -2.06 -11.87
C GLU A 56 -5.86 -1.47 -10.93
N ASN A 57 -7.13 -1.55 -11.34
CA ASN A 57 -8.24 -0.99 -10.58
C ASN A 57 -8.36 -1.60 -9.17
N ASN A 58 -8.39 -0.74 -8.15
CA ASN A 58 -8.71 -1.15 -6.79
C ASN A 58 -10.14 -1.75 -6.73
N PRO A 59 -10.38 -2.89 -6.05
CA PRO A 59 -9.48 -3.59 -5.13
C PRO A 59 -8.74 -4.82 -5.68
N ILE A 60 -8.53 -4.95 -7.00
CA ILE A 60 -7.88 -6.13 -7.58
C ILE A 60 -6.47 -6.35 -6.99
N PRO A 61 -5.53 -5.38 -7.03
CA PRO A 61 -4.17 -5.65 -6.56
C PRO A 61 -4.08 -5.84 -5.04
N VAL A 62 -4.84 -5.07 -4.25
CA VAL A 62 -4.82 -5.20 -2.79
C VAL A 62 -5.39 -6.53 -2.32
N LYS A 63 -6.48 -7.04 -2.93
CA LYS A 63 -6.99 -8.37 -2.60
C LYS A 63 -5.99 -9.46 -2.98
N LYS A 64 -5.32 -9.32 -4.13
CA LYS A 64 -4.26 -10.25 -4.52
C LYS A 64 -3.11 -10.24 -3.52
N ALA A 65 -2.62 -9.06 -3.14
CA ALA A 65 -1.56 -8.91 -2.14
C ALA A 65 -1.94 -9.56 -0.79
N MET A 66 -3.13 -9.28 -0.29
CA MET A 66 -3.64 -9.88 0.96
C MET A 66 -3.72 -11.41 0.87
N ASN A 67 -4.16 -11.96 -0.26
CA ASN A 67 -4.17 -13.40 -0.48
C ASN A 67 -2.74 -13.99 -0.54
N LEU A 68 -1.79 -13.32 -1.20
CA LEU A 68 -0.38 -13.74 -1.23
C LEU A 68 0.26 -13.71 0.16
N MET A 69 -0.17 -12.79 1.03
CA MET A 69 0.22 -12.71 2.44
C MET A 69 -0.52 -13.71 3.35
N GLY A 70 -1.35 -14.60 2.79
CA GLY A 70 -2.05 -15.65 3.54
C GLY A 70 -3.29 -15.18 4.31
N MET A 71 -3.87 -14.02 3.99
CA MET A 71 -5.07 -13.49 4.68
C MET A 71 -6.41 -14.04 4.14
N GLU A 72 -6.38 -14.80 3.05
CA GLU A 72 -7.55 -15.52 2.48
C GLU A 72 -8.83 -14.66 2.29
N VAL A 73 -8.71 -13.49 1.66
CA VAL A 73 -9.83 -12.55 1.41
C VAL A 73 -10.73 -12.92 0.22
N GLY A 74 -10.48 -14.08 -0.38
CA GLY A 74 -11.18 -14.60 -1.55
C GLY A 74 -10.93 -13.79 -2.82
N GLN A 75 -11.68 -14.11 -3.87
CA GLN A 75 -11.56 -13.47 -5.18
C GLN A 75 -12.33 -12.15 -5.26
N VAL A 76 -12.07 -11.38 -6.31
CA VAL A 76 -12.95 -10.26 -6.70
C VAL A 76 -14.23 -10.79 -7.34
N ARG A 77 -15.29 -9.98 -7.35
CA ARG A 77 -16.55 -10.29 -8.03
C ARG A 77 -16.61 -9.53 -9.34
N LEU A 78 -17.23 -10.14 -10.35
CA LEU A 78 -17.52 -9.46 -11.61
C LEU A 78 -18.23 -8.12 -11.36
N PRO A 79 -17.92 -7.07 -12.14
CA PRO A 79 -17.16 -7.09 -13.39
C PRO A 79 -15.63 -7.07 -13.22
N LEU A 80 -15.12 -7.06 -11.98
CA LEU A 80 -13.68 -7.17 -11.74
C LEU A 80 -13.21 -8.61 -11.98
N VAL A 81 -12.00 -8.73 -12.54
CA VAL A 81 -11.35 -10.00 -12.84
C VAL A 81 -10.02 -10.09 -12.09
N ASP A 82 -9.42 -11.27 -12.07
CA ASP A 82 -8.11 -11.45 -11.43
C ASP A 82 -7.04 -10.59 -12.13
N ILE A 83 -5.99 -10.27 -11.37
CA ILE A 83 -4.88 -9.45 -11.84
C ILE A 83 -4.19 -10.10 -13.05
N CYS A 84 -3.69 -9.29 -13.98
CA CYS A 84 -2.92 -9.82 -15.11
C CYS A 84 -1.60 -10.45 -14.61
N GLU A 85 -1.15 -11.55 -15.20
CA GLU A 85 0.05 -12.29 -14.75
C GLU A 85 1.31 -11.42 -14.67
N ASN A 86 1.51 -10.52 -15.64
CA ASN A 86 2.63 -9.59 -15.64
C ASN A 86 2.58 -8.62 -14.44
N ASN A 87 1.39 -8.12 -14.12
CA ASN A 87 1.18 -7.20 -13.00
C ASN A 87 1.23 -7.94 -11.64
N GLU A 88 0.80 -9.21 -11.60
CA GLU A 88 0.98 -10.08 -10.44
C GLU A 88 2.46 -10.28 -10.11
N THR A 89 3.31 -10.45 -11.14
CA THR A 89 4.76 -10.62 -10.98
C THR A 89 5.37 -9.36 -10.34
N ILE A 90 5.05 -8.18 -10.87
CA ILE A 90 5.49 -6.89 -10.30
C ILE A 90 5.02 -6.74 -8.84
N LEU A 91 3.77 -7.10 -8.56
CA LEU A 91 3.22 -7.02 -7.21
C LEU A 91 3.96 -7.96 -6.24
N LYS A 92 4.26 -9.20 -6.65
CA LYS A 92 5.03 -10.16 -5.84
C LYS A 92 6.43 -9.66 -5.54
N GLU A 93 7.13 -9.13 -6.55
CA GLU A 93 8.49 -8.60 -6.37
C GLU A 93 8.52 -7.45 -5.35
N GLU A 94 7.56 -6.53 -5.43
CA GLU A 94 7.45 -5.43 -4.46
C GLU A 94 7.07 -5.91 -3.06
N LEU A 95 6.18 -6.91 -2.93
CA LEU A 95 5.85 -7.51 -1.63
C LEU A 95 7.08 -8.19 -1.00
N SER A 96 7.84 -8.98 -1.75
CA SER A 96 9.05 -9.66 -1.26
C SER A 96 10.16 -8.68 -0.91
N LYS A 97 10.35 -7.62 -1.70
CA LYS A 97 11.30 -6.53 -1.41
C LYS A 97 11.04 -5.87 -0.05
N HIS A 98 9.79 -5.87 0.40
CA HIS A 98 9.37 -5.34 1.70
C HIS A 98 9.19 -6.42 2.78
N GLY A 99 9.51 -7.69 2.50
CA GLY A 99 9.43 -8.79 3.46
C GLY A 99 7.99 -9.15 3.87
N LEU A 100 7.02 -8.89 3.00
CA LEU A 100 5.61 -9.21 3.25
C LEU A 100 5.23 -10.62 2.79
N ILE A 101 5.99 -11.18 1.85
CA ILE A 101 5.88 -12.57 1.37
C ILE A 101 7.27 -13.16 1.10
#